data_AF-A0A3A0DIG8-F1
#
_entry.id   AF-A0A3A0DIG8-F1
#
_cell.length_a   1.000
_cell.length_b   1.000
_cell.length_c   1.000
_cell.angle_alpha   90.00
_cell.angle_beta   90.00
_cell.angle_gamma   90.00
#
_symmetry.space_group_name_H-M   'P 1'
#
loop_
_entity.id
_entity.type
_entity.pdbx_description
1 polymer ?
#
loop_
_entity_poly.entity_id
_entity_poly.type
_entity_poly.pdbx_seq_one_letter_code
_entity_poly.pdbx_strand_id
1 'polypeptide(L)' 'MRQQKLPPFVHNLVRIADESGLQLDNALRMDLQELTTFNIKARYEIVKAQFHRQANKSYTQKWLTRSTEILNLLKKAR' A
#
# COMPACT_ATOMS: atom_id res chain seq x y z
N MET A 1 -10.28 4.07 30.35
CA MET A 1 -10.27 2.98 29.35
C MET A 1 -9.57 3.50 28.10
N ARG A 2 -8.47 2.88 27.64
CA ARG A 2 -7.89 3.21 26.34
C ARG A 2 -8.89 2.76 25.28
N GLN A 3 -9.65 3.69 24.71
CA GLN A 3 -10.44 3.38 23.52
C GLN A 3 -9.44 2.90 22.46
N GLN A 4 -9.41 1.60 22.18
CA GLN A 4 -8.71 1.10 21.01
C GLN A 4 -9.43 1.73 19.82
N LYS A 5 -8.86 2.83 19.29
CA LYS A 5 -9.32 3.40 18.03
C LYS A 5 -9.21 2.28 17.01
N LEU A 6 -10.37 1.83 16.53
CA LEU A 6 -10.41 0.89 15.42
C LEU A 6 -9.64 1.53 14.25
N PRO A 7 -8.80 0.75 13.55
CA PRO A 7 -8.11 1.27 12.40
C PRO A 7 -9.13 1.83 11.40
N PRO A 8 -8.81 2.94 10.70
CA PRO A 8 -9.74 3.55 9.77
C PRO A 8 -10.16 2.53 8.71
N PHE A 9 -11.45 2.44 8.39
CA PHE A 9 -12.00 1.58 7.34
C PHE A 9 -11.73 2.15 5.95
N VAL A 10 -10.47 2.46 5.66
CA VAL A 10 -10.00 3.01 4.40
C VAL A 10 -8.87 2.13 3.88
N HIS A 11 -8.78 1.98 2.56
CA HIS A 11 -7.67 1.26 1.94
C HIS A 11 -6.55 2.19 1.49
N ASN A 12 -6.57 3.44 1.94
CA ASN A 12 -5.52 4.40 1.65
C ASN A 12 -4.37 4.18 2.63
N LEU A 13 -3.33 3.50 2.16
CA LEU A 13 -2.19 3.10 2.98
C LEU A 13 -1.39 4.31 3.49
N VAL A 14 -1.32 5.41 2.72
CA VAL A 14 -0.69 6.66 3.16
C VAL A 14 -1.44 7.22 4.36
N ARG A 15 -2.78 7.28 4.27
CA ARG A 15 -3.62 7.77 5.37
C ARG A 15 -3.52 6.87 6.61
N ILE A 16 -3.48 5.55 6.45
CA ILE A 16 -3.29 4.62 7.58
C ILE A 16 -1.91 4.86 8.24
N ALA A 17 -0.87 5.04 7.44
CA ALA A 17 0.47 5.29 7.97
C ALA A 17 0.55 6.64 8.71
N ASP A 18 -0.02 7.71 8.13
CA ASP A 18 -0.10 9.03 8.77
C ASP A 18 -0.89 8.96 10.10
N GLU A 19 -2.05 8.29 10.12
CA GLU A 19 -2.89 8.14 11.32
C GLU A 19 -2.27 7.22 12.39
N SER A 20 -1.37 6.31 12.00
CA SER A 20 -0.63 5.44 12.94
C SER A 20 0.65 6.07 13.49
N GLY A 21 1.00 7.28 13.05
CA GLY A 21 2.21 7.98 13.48
C GLY A 21 3.50 7.40 12.88
N LEU A 22 3.40 6.62 11.81
CA LEU A 22 4.55 6.08 11.11
C LEU A 22 5.26 7.21 10.35
N GLN A 23 6.56 7.40 10.61
CA GLN A 23 7.35 8.34 9.81
C GLN A 23 7.59 7.76 8.42
N LEU A 24 6.95 8.37 7.43
CA LEU A 24 7.13 8.03 6.02
C LEU A 24 8.23 8.89 5.43
N ASP A 25 9.25 8.28 4.85
CA ASP A 25 10.08 8.99 3.88
C ASP A 25 9.29 9.19 2.56
N ASN A 26 9.80 10.08 1.69
CA ASN A 26 9.11 10.40 0.44
C ASN A 26 8.97 9.18 -0.49
N ALA A 27 9.95 8.26 -0.48
CA ALA A 27 9.93 7.09 -1.35
C ALA A 27 8.85 6.09 -0.91
N LEU A 28 8.81 5.77 0.38
CA LEU A 28 7.80 4.93 1.01
C LEU A 28 6.41 5.53 0.84
N ARG A 29 6.26 6.85 0.96
CA ARG A 29 4.98 7.51 0.71
C ARG A 29 4.50 7.28 -0.73
N MET A 30 5.39 7.44 -1.71
CA MET A 30 5.06 7.18 -3.13
C MET A 30 4.72 5.70 -3.37
N ASP A 31 5.43 4.77 -2.73
CA ASP A 31 5.15 3.34 -2.84
C ASP A 31 3.77 2.99 -2.26
N LEU A 32 3.45 3.49 -1.06
CA LEU A 32 2.15 3.28 -0.43
C LEU A 32 1.00 3.90 -1.24
N GLN A 33 1.25 5.03 -1.91
CA GLN A 33 0.29 5.66 -2.80
C GLN A 33 0.01 4.78 -4.03
N GLU A 34 1.05 4.26 -4.69
CA GLU A 34 0.86 3.37 -5.85
C GLU A 34 0.18 2.05 -5.45
N LEU A 35 0.57 1.45 -4.32
CA LEU A 35 -0.07 0.25 -3.77
C LEU A 35 -1.56 0.48 -3.43
N THR A 36 -1.91 1.66 -2.92
CA THR A 36 -3.31 2.04 -2.68
C THR A 36 -4.14 2.00 -3.98
N THR A 37 -3.53 2.36 -5.11
CA THR A 37 -4.24 2.33 -6.40
C THR A 37 -4.62 0.92 -6.84
N PHE A 38 -3.89 -0.13 -6.42
CA PHE A 38 -4.18 -1.50 -6.85
C PHE A 38 -5.56 -1.95 -6.39
N ASN A 39 -5.97 -1.51 -5.21
CA ASN A 39 -7.30 -1.77 -4.69
C ASN A 39 -8.41 -1.03 -5.46
N ILE A 40 -8.12 0.14 -6.01
CA ILE A 40 -9.07 0.89 -6.86
C ILE A 40 -9.16 0.25 -8.25
N LYS A 41 -8.00 -0.07 -8.85
CA LYS A 41 -7.88 -0.66 -10.19
C LYS A 41 -8.54 -2.04 -10.29
N ALA A 42 -8.59 -2.80 -9.20
CA ALA A 42 -9.24 -4.11 -9.17
C ALA A 42 -10.79 -4.04 -9.13
N ARG A 43 -11.39 -2.89 -8.76
CA ARG A 43 -12.84 -2.74 -8.56
C ARG A 43 -13.63 -2.43 -9.83
N TYR A 44 -13.01 -1.77 -10.81
CA TYR A 44 -13.67 -1.37 -12.06
C TYR A 44 -13.08 -2.13 -13.25
N GLU A 45 -13.95 -2.76 -14.04
CA GLU A 45 -13.56 -3.68 -15.14
C GLU A 45 -12.68 -3.03 -16.21
N ILE A 46 -12.98 -1.79 -16.60
CA ILE A 46 -12.20 -1.01 -17.58
C ILE A 46 -10.77 -0.78 -17.08
N VAL A 47 -10.63 -0.42 -15.80
CA VAL A 47 -9.34 -0.14 -15.17
C VAL A 47 -8.59 -1.45 -14.89
N LYS A 48 -9.31 -2.53 -14.59
CA LYS A 48 -8.76 -3.88 -14.41
C LYS A 48 -8.07 -4.38 -15.67
N ALA A 49 -8.66 -4.17 -16.85
CA ALA A 49 -8.04 -4.56 -18.12
C ALA A 49 -6.76 -3.77 -18.44
N GLN A 50 -6.68 -2.50 -18.04
CA GLN A 50 -5.47 -1.70 -18.16
C GLN A 50 -4.40 -2.16 -17.16
N PHE A 51 -4.79 -2.40 -15.91
CA PHE A 51 -3.90 -2.89 -14.87
C PHE A 51 -3.32 -4.27 -15.21
N HIS A 52 -4.14 -5.17 -15.77
CA HIS A 52 -3.67 -6.49 -16.21
C HIS A 52 -2.56 -6.40 -17.26
N ARG A 53 -2.65 -5.43 -18.19
CA ARG A 53 -1.59 -5.18 -19.19
C ARG A 53 -0.31 -4.63 -18.56
N GLN A 54 -0.46 -3.82 -17.51
CA GLN A 54 0.66 -3.24 -16.78
C GLN A 54 1.36 -4.27 -15.85
N ALA A 55 0.62 -5.27 -15.35
CA ALA A 55 1.08 -6.32 -14.44
C ALA A 55 1.96 -7.39 -15.12
N ASN A 56 2.96 -6.96 -15.87
CA ASN A 56 3.97 -7.84 -16.45
C ASN A 56 4.91 -8.41 -15.37
N LYS A 57 5.72 -9.41 -15.73
CA LYS A 57 6.63 -10.10 -14.80
C LYS A 57 7.55 -9.15 -14.02
N SER A 58 8.12 -8.15 -14.70
CA SER A 58 9.02 -7.17 -14.08
C SER A 58 8.27 -6.28 -13.08
N TYR A 59 7.10 -5.77 -13.48
CA TYR A 59 6.25 -4.94 -12.64
C TYR A 59 5.79 -5.68 -11.38
N THR A 60 5.28 -6.90 -11.55
CA THR A 60 4.84 -7.75 -10.44
C THR A 60 5.99 -8.08 -9.50
N GLN A 61 7.16 -8.44 -10.04
CA GLN A 61 8.34 -8.73 -9.21
C GLN A 61 8.79 -7.49 -8.42
N LYS A 62 8.80 -6.31 -9.04
CA LYS A 62 9.13 -5.04 -8.36
C LYS A 62 8.23 -4.82 -7.15
N TRP A 63 6.91 -4.89 -7.34
CA TRP A 63 5.96 -4.62 -6.26
C TRP A 63 5.89 -5.73 -5.20
N LEU A 64 6.14 -6.98 -5.59
CA LEU A 64 6.25 -8.09 -4.63
C LEU A 64 7.46 -7.91 -3.72
N THR A 65 8.63 -7.62 -4.29
CA THR A 65 9.84 -7.32 -3.51
C THR A 65 9.62 -6.10 -2.62
N ARG A 66 9.06 -5.02 -3.18
CA ARG A 66 8.84 -3.79 -2.42
C ARG A 66 7.86 -3.97 -1.26
N SER A 67 6.75 -4.69 -1.48
CA SER A 67 5.79 -5.01 -0.42
C SER A 67 6.43 -5.83 0.70
N THR A 68 7.33 -6.75 0.34
CA THR A 68 8.08 -7.56 1.31
C THR A 68 9.03 -6.71 2.15
N GLU A 69 9.73 -5.76 1.54
CA GLU A 69 10.59 -4.80 2.24
C GLU A 69 9.79 -3.95 3.22
N ILE A 70 8.63 -3.42 2.79
CA ILE A 70 7.74 -2.63 3.65
C ILE A 70 7.28 -3.46 4.86
N LEU A 71 6.84 -4.70 4.64
CA LEU A 71 6.46 -5.59 5.75
C LEU A 71 7.61 -5.85 6.72
N ASN A 72 8.84 -6.00 6.21
CA ASN A 72 10.02 -6.19 7.04
C ASN A 72 10.37 -4.93 7.84
N LEU A 73 10.23 -3.73 7.27
CA LEU A 73 10.42 -2.46 7.98
C LEU A 73 9.43 -2.35 9.15
N LEU A 74 8.15 -2.65 8.90
CA LEU A 74 7.12 -2.61 9.94
C LEU A 74 7.36 -3.62 11.06
N LYS A 75 7.89 -4.81 10.73
CA LYS A 75 8.26 -5.81 11.74
C LYS A 75 9.46 -5.38 12.60
N LYS A 76 10.42 -4.65 12.02
CA LYS A 76 11.59 -4.13 12.74
C LYS A 76 11.26 -2.92 13.61
N ALA A 77 10.19 -2.19 13.30
CA ALA A 77 9.73 -1.04 14.06
C ALA A 77 8.91 -1.42 15.32
N ARG A 78 8.76 -2.72 15.61
CA ARG A 78 8.05 -3.28 16.76
C ARG A 78 9.02 -3.76 17.82
#